data_AF-A0A0N4VFS1-F1
#
_entry.id   AF-A0A0N4VFS1-F1
#
_cell.length_a   1.000
_cell.length_b   1.000
_cell.length_c   1.000
_cell.angle_alpha   90.00
_cell.angle_beta   90.00
_cell.angle_gamma   90.00
#
_symmetry.space_group_name_H-M   'P 1'
#
loop_
_entity.id
_entity.type
_entity.pdbx_description
1 polymer ?
#
loop_
_entity_poly.entity_id
_entity_poly.type
_entity_poly.pdbx_seq_one_letter_code
_entity_poly.pdbx_strand_id
1 'polypeptide(L)'
;MTLRIRVFIALLSYGGAVFAQSAFNQQVQPMDPNMLEMMLPPFLRYADTNARREFETIVTNRDIKKSEITAKLDDWANRQPSQVKNAFENDKQMQINMTKLLDGQRKRIVQGLSKEAQIIAAKLDTLRENQDITPAEEIQQVLEIFKNASEAVIQELRSVDAQMAPMGDTQQPYQRKVK
;
A
#
# COMPACT_ATOMS: atom_id res chain seq x y z
N MET A 1 14.50 18.72 -2.67
CA MET A 1 14.24 17.46 -1.94
C MET A 1 12.83 17.04 -2.31
N THR A 2 12.69 16.12 -3.27
CA THR A 2 11.38 15.80 -3.89
C THR A 2 10.57 14.89 -2.96
N LEU A 3 9.34 15.30 -2.72
CA LEU A 3 8.41 14.75 -1.74
C LEU A 3 7.72 13.52 -2.35
N ARG A 4 7.86 12.35 -1.72
CA ARG A 4 7.37 11.07 -2.25
C ARG A 4 6.26 10.54 -1.34
N ILE A 5 5.00 10.97 -1.55
CA ILE A 5 3.86 10.33 -0.89
C ILE A 5 3.64 8.99 -1.58
N ARG A 6 3.92 7.88 -0.88
CA ARG A 6 3.67 6.55 -1.42
C ARG A 6 2.20 6.22 -1.22
N VAL A 7 1.42 6.20 -2.30
CA VAL A 7 0.11 5.55 -2.30
C VAL A 7 0.36 4.05 -2.09
N PHE A 8 0.13 3.56 -0.88
CA PHE A 8 0.26 2.14 -0.55
C PHE A 8 -0.88 1.38 -1.21
N ILE A 9 -0.66 0.91 -2.44
CA ILE A 9 -1.46 -0.18 -2.99
C ILE A 9 -0.89 -1.49 -2.43
N ALA A 10 -1.44 -1.94 -1.31
CA ALA A 10 -1.17 -3.27 -0.75
C ALA A 10 -1.74 -4.34 -1.69
N LEU A 11 -0.93 -4.81 -2.64
CA LEU A 11 -1.32 -5.84 -3.61
C LEU A 11 -0.74 -7.23 -3.35
N LEU A 12 -0.07 -7.43 -2.22
CA LEU A 12 0.55 -8.72 -1.88
C LEU A 12 -0.30 -9.60 -0.96
N SER A 13 -1.63 -9.47 -1.00
CA SER A 13 -2.57 -10.33 -0.26
C SER A 13 -3.56 -11.11 -1.12
N TYR A 14 -3.45 -11.13 -2.45
CA TYR A 14 -4.29 -11.98 -3.31
C TYR A 14 -3.49 -13.04 -4.06
N GLY A 15 -2.96 -14.00 -3.29
CA GLY A 15 -2.63 -15.32 -3.79
C GLY A 15 -3.86 -16.23 -3.72
N GLY A 16 -4.57 -16.37 -4.85
CA GLY A 16 -5.38 -17.56 -5.16
C GLY A 16 -6.87 -17.53 -4.77
N ALA A 17 -7.73 -17.34 -5.76
CA ALA A 17 -9.04 -18.00 -5.84
C ALA A 17 -9.60 -17.96 -7.27
N VAL A 18 -9.06 -18.81 -8.15
CA VAL A 18 -9.87 -19.40 -9.21
C VAL A 18 -10.45 -20.68 -8.62
N PHE A 19 -11.56 -20.60 -7.87
CA PHE A 19 -12.44 -21.75 -7.59
C PHE A 19 -13.82 -21.28 -7.11
N ALA A 20 -14.84 -21.76 -7.82
CA ALA A 20 -16.22 -22.00 -7.39
C ALA A 20 -17.12 -20.80 -7.02
N GLN A 21 -17.99 -20.47 -7.98
CA GLN A 21 -19.34 -19.95 -7.74
C GLN A 21 -20.11 -20.89 -6.79
N SER A 22 -20.13 -20.63 -5.48
CA SER A 22 -21.19 -21.10 -4.57
C SER A 22 -20.91 -20.66 -3.12
N ALA A 23 -21.18 -19.39 -2.76
CA ALA A 23 -21.38 -18.96 -1.36
C ALA A 23 -21.77 -17.47 -1.16
N PHE A 24 -22.05 -16.68 -2.21
CA PHE A 24 -22.47 -15.27 -2.03
C PHE A 24 -23.95 -15.18 -1.61
N ASN A 25 -24.22 -15.54 -0.36
CA ASN A 25 -25.43 -15.10 0.35
C ASN A 25 -25.13 -14.79 1.82
N GLN A 26 -23.98 -14.16 2.08
CA GLN A 26 -23.77 -13.45 3.33
C GLN A 26 -24.30 -12.02 3.15
N GLN A 27 -25.42 -11.74 3.82
CA GLN A 27 -25.89 -10.37 4.02
C GLN A 27 -24.76 -9.60 4.70
N VAL A 28 -24.12 -8.70 3.95
CA VAL A 28 -23.11 -7.79 4.49
C VAL A 28 -23.84 -6.93 5.52
N GLN A 29 -23.61 -7.19 6.81
CA GLN A 29 -24.16 -6.31 7.84
C GLN A 29 -23.64 -4.90 7.59
N PRO A 30 -24.49 -3.86 7.66
CA PRO A 30 -24.02 -2.50 7.53
C PRO A 30 -22.99 -2.24 8.62
N MET A 31 -21.77 -1.88 8.24
CA MET A 31 -20.73 -1.51 9.19
C MET A 31 -21.23 -0.36 10.07
N ASP A 32 -20.94 -0.42 11.37
CA ASP A 32 -21.20 0.68 12.31
C ASP A 32 -20.54 1.96 11.76
N PRO A 33 -21.28 3.08 11.61
CA PRO A 33 -20.73 4.37 11.20
C PRO A 33 -19.51 4.82 12.01
N ASN A 34 -19.42 4.46 13.29
CA ASN A 34 -18.27 4.76 14.15
C ASN A 34 -17.00 3.98 13.75
N MET A 35 -17.15 2.78 13.19
CA MET A 35 -16.01 1.99 12.70
C MET A 35 -15.40 2.61 11.45
N LEU A 36 -16.23 3.18 10.57
CA LEU A 36 -15.76 3.90 9.39
C LEU A 36 -14.93 5.13 9.77
N GLU A 37 -15.30 5.81 10.85
CA GLU A 37 -14.58 6.99 11.34
C GLU A 37 -13.21 6.65 11.98
N MET A 38 -13.09 5.44 12.55
CA MET A 38 -11.81 4.91 13.04
C MET A 38 -10.85 4.52 11.92
N MET A 39 -11.37 4.12 10.75
CA MET A 39 -10.56 3.75 9.58
C MET A 39 -10.04 4.95 8.79
N LEU A 40 -10.59 6.15 9.02
CA LEU A 40 -10.10 7.36 8.37
C LEU A 40 -8.72 7.76 8.92
N PRO A 41 -7.77 8.15 8.05
CA PRO A 41 -6.55 8.83 8.46
C PRO A 41 -6.86 9.97 9.45
N PRO A 42 -6.10 10.11 10.54
CA PRO A 42 -6.43 11.07 11.61
C PRO A 42 -6.65 12.51 11.11
N PHE A 43 -5.92 12.94 10.07
CA PHE A 43 -6.08 14.29 9.51
C PHE A 43 -7.42 14.50 8.80
N LEU A 44 -8.07 13.45 8.28
CA LEU A 44 -9.39 13.54 7.66
C LEU A 44 -10.52 13.69 8.67
N ARG A 45 -10.30 13.39 9.95
CA ARG A 45 -11.31 13.57 10.99
C ARG A 45 -11.74 15.03 11.14
N TYR A 46 -10.82 15.96 10.87
CA TYR A 46 -11.07 17.41 10.90
C TYR A 46 -11.59 17.97 9.57
N ALA A 47 -11.55 17.18 8.49
CA ALA A 47 -12.03 17.59 7.18
C ALA A 47 -13.55 17.39 7.08
N ASP A 48 -14.23 18.30 6.39
CA ASP A 48 -15.65 18.13 6.06
C ASP A 48 -15.88 17.02 5.02
N THR A 49 -17.14 16.64 4.81
CA THR A 49 -17.51 15.55 3.90
C THR A 49 -17.06 15.78 2.46
N ASN A 50 -17.08 17.03 1.97
CA ASN A 50 -16.66 17.33 0.61
C ASN A 50 -15.14 17.23 0.47
N ALA A 51 -14.39 17.78 1.43
CA ALA A 51 -12.94 17.66 1.49
C ALA A 51 -12.48 16.20 1.56
N ARG A 52 -13.17 15.34 2.33
CA ARG A 52 -12.91 13.89 2.37
C ARG A 52 -13.14 13.22 1.01
N ARG A 53 -14.23 13.56 0.31
CA ARG A 53 -14.54 13.02 -1.03
C ARG A 53 -13.51 13.46 -2.07
N GLU A 54 -13.08 14.72 -2.02
CA GLU A 54 -12.02 15.23 -2.89
C GLU A 54 -10.71 14.48 -2.66
N PHE A 55 -10.32 14.30 -1.39
CA PHE A 55 -9.14 13.52 -1.03
C PHE A 55 -9.22 12.09 -1.58
N GLU A 56 -10.34 11.40 -1.35
CA GLU A 56 -10.58 10.04 -1.84
C GLU A 56 -10.43 9.97 -3.36
N THR A 57 -11.09 10.88 -4.08
CA THR A 57 -11.02 10.96 -5.55
C THR A 57 -9.58 11.11 -6.06
N ILE A 58 -8.75 11.88 -5.35
CA ILE A 58 -7.33 12.06 -5.71
C ILE A 58 -6.55 10.76 -5.48
N VAL A 59 -6.68 10.14 -4.30
CA VAL A 59 -5.86 8.97 -3.94
C VAL A 59 -6.28 7.67 -4.64
N THR A 60 -7.54 7.56 -5.07
CA THR A 60 -8.03 6.38 -5.80
C THR A 60 -7.88 6.50 -7.32
N ASN A 61 -7.40 7.65 -7.83
CA ASN A 61 -7.24 7.85 -9.26
C ASN A 61 -6.09 6.97 -9.79
N ARG A 62 -6.42 6.05 -10.69
CA ARG A 62 -5.47 5.08 -11.26
C ARG A 62 -4.89 5.50 -12.60
N ASP A 63 -5.35 6.62 -13.15
CA ASP A 63 -5.09 7.05 -14.54
C ASP A 63 -4.12 8.23 -14.61
N ILE A 64 -3.78 8.83 -13.47
CA ILE A 64 -2.79 9.93 -13.37
C ILE A 64 -1.50 9.42 -12.74
N LYS A 65 -0.39 10.11 -13.01
CA LYS A 65 0.92 9.74 -12.50
C LYS A 65 0.98 9.88 -10.98
N LYS A 66 1.79 9.06 -10.31
CA LYS A 66 2.01 9.17 -8.85
C LYS A 66 2.53 10.56 -8.43
N SER A 67 3.34 11.20 -9.26
CA SER A 67 3.77 12.60 -9.07
C SER A 67 2.60 13.58 -9.09
N GLU A 68 1.65 13.39 -10.01
CA GLU A 68 0.46 14.23 -10.12
C GLU A 68 -0.52 14.02 -8.96
N ILE A 69 -0.67 12.78 -8.47
CA ILE A 69 -1.42 12.49 -7.24
C ILE A 69 -0.82 13.29 -6.08
N THR A 70 0.51 13.22 -5.91
CA THR A 70 1.21 13.95 -4.84
C THR A 70 0.97 15.46 -4.94
N ALA A 71 1.10 16.04 -6.14
CA ALA A 71 0.84 17.45 -6.35
C ALA A 71 -0.62 17.83 -6.04
N LYS A 72 -1.59 17.03 -6.50
CA LYS A 72 -3.02 17.27 -6.21
C LYS A 72 -3.36 17.17 -4.73
N LEU A 73 -2.71 16.27 -3.98
CA LEU A 73 -2.87 16.19 -2.53
C LEU A 73 -2.32 17.42 -1.82
N ASP A 74 -1.20 17.95 -2.29
CA ASP A 74 -0.60 19.17 -1.74
C ASP A 74 -1.47 20.40 -2.03
N ASP A 75 -1.99 20.52 -3.25
CA ASP A 75 -2.96 21.55 -3.61
C ASP A 75 -4.26 21.40 -2.83
N TRP A 76 -4.75 20.17 -2.64
CA TRP A 76 -5.93 19.89 -1.82
C TRP A 76 -5.72 20.36 -0.38
N ALA A 77 -4.61 19.98 0.25
CA ALA A 77 -4.30 20.35 1.64
C ALA A 77 -4.16 21.86 1.82
N ASN A 78 -3.58 22.56 0.84
CA ASN A 78 -3.43 24.02 0.85
C ASN A 78 -4.76 24.78 0.80
N ARG A 79 -5.83 24.16 0.29
CA ARG A 79 -7.19 24.74 0.27
C ARG A 79 -7.98 24.48 1.56
N GLN A 80 -7.48 23.62 2.45
CA GLN A 80 -8.19 23.27 3.68
C GLN A 80 -7.94 24.30 4.81
N PRO A 81 -8.82 24.37 5.82
CA PRO A 81 -8.55 25.13 7.03
C PRO A 81 -7.23 24.72 7.68
N SER A 82 -6.57 25.65 8.39
CA SER A 82 -5.23 25.44 8.96
C SER A 82 -5.10 24.17 9.81
N GLN A 83 -6.16 23.78 10.53
CA GLN A 83 -6.19 22.56 11.32
C GLN A 83 -6.00 21.29 10.45
N VAL A 84 -6.72 21.18 9.33
CA VAL A 84 -6.64 20.04 8.41
C VAL A 84 -5.29 20.05 7.69
N LYS A 85 -4.87 21.22 7.19
CA LYS A 85 -3.58 21.38 6.52
C LYS A 85 -2.42 20.93 7.41
N ASN A 86 -2.34 21.45 8.64
CA ASN A 86 -1.28 21.10 9.58
C ASN A 86 -1.30 19.60 9.94
N ALA A 87 -2.50 19.02 10.11
CA ALA A 87 -2.63 17.59 10.38
C ALA A 87 -2.16 16.74 9.20
N PHE A 88 -2.49 17.13 7.96
CA PHE A 88 -2.01 16.47 6.75
C PHE A 88 -0.48 16.57 6.61
N GLU A 89 0.11 17.74 6.84
CA GLU A 89 1.56 17.94 6.77
C GLU A 89 2.30 17.09 7.82
N ASN A 90 1.77 17.01 9.05
CA ASN A 90 2.32 16.16 10.10
C ASN A 90 2.25 14.67 9.72
N ASP A 91 1.09 14.20 9.24
CA ASP A 91 0.91 12.82 8.82
C ASP A 91 1.84 12.46 7.65
N LYS A 92 1.95 13.35 6.67
CA LYS A 92 2.88 13.22 5.55
C LYS A 92 4.34 13.11 6.01
N GLN A 93 4.77 13.95 6.95
CA GLN A 93 6.12 13.88 7.48
C GLN A 93 6.36 12.58 8.27
N MET A 94 5.37 12.13 9.03
CA MET A 94 5.40 10.84 9.71
C MET A 94 5.53 9.69 8.70
N GLN A 95 4.73 9.68 7.64
CA GLN A 95 4.80 8.66 6.58
C GLN A 95 6.18 8.63 5.91
N ILE A 96 6.80 9.79 5.64
CA ILE A 96 8.16 9.86 5.09
C ILE A 96 9.17 9.21 6.03
N ASN A 97 9.08 9.51 7.33
CA ASN A 97 9.99 8.97 8.33
C ASN A 97 9.81 7.45 8.49
N MET A 98 8.57 6.99 8.59
CA MET A 98 8.22 5.56 8.63
C MET A 98 8.70 4.84 7.38
N THR A 99 8.51 5.43 6.21
CA THR A 99 8.98 4.87 4.94
C THR A 99 10.49 4.66 4.93
N LYS A 100 11.27 5.65 5.38
CA LYS A 100 12.73 5.51 5.48
C LYS A 100 13.14 4.41 6.43
N LEU A 101 12.47 4.30 7.58
CA LEU A 101 12.71 3.24 8.56
C LEU A 101 12.44 1.86 7.96
N LEU A 102 11.28 1.70 7.32
CA LEU A 102 10.87 0.44 6.70
C LEU A 102 11.77 0.07 5.52
N ASP A 103 12.21 1.03 4.70
CA ASP A 103 13.16 0.78 3.62
C ASP A 103 14.52 0.29 4.15
N GLY A 104 14.99 0.82 5.29
CA GLY A 104 16.20 0.34 5.96
C GLY A 104 16.06 -1.08 6.52
N GLN A 105 14.91 -1.42 7.11
CA GLN A 105 14.61 -2.77 7.56
C GLN A 105 14.52 -3.75 6.39
N ARG A 106 13.73 -3.41 5.36
CA ARG A 106 13.56 -4.21 4.15
C ARG A 106 14.90 -4.53 3.51
N LYS A 107 15.79 -3.55 3.34
CA LYS A 107 17.13 -3.75 2.77
C LYS A 107 17.93 -4.81 3.51
N ARG A 108 17.86 -4.84 4.85
CA ARG A 108 18.55 -5.86 5.66
C ARG A 108 17.98 -7.26 5.45
N ILE A 109 16.66 -7.39 5.37
CA ILE A 109 16.01 -8.70 5.14
C ILE A 109 16.33 -9.19 3.72
N VAL A 110 16.23 -8.31 2.72
CA VAL A 110 16.51 -8.63 1.31
C VAL A 110 17.94 -9.13 1.10
N GLN A 111 18.92 -8.61 1.86
CA GLN A 111 20.32 -9.07 1.78
C GLN A 111 20.50 -10.55 2.13
N GLY A 112 19.59 -11.12 2.93
CA GLY A 112 19.60 -12.54 3.31
C GLY A 112 18.94 -13.48 2.30
N LEU A 113 18.33 -12.95 1.23
CA LEU A 113 17.64 -13.76 0.22
C LEU A 113 18.62 -14.31 -0.83
N SER A 114 18.12 -15.21 -1.70
CA SER A 114 18.83 -15.67 -2.89
C SER A 114 19.16 -14.51 -3.84
N LYS A 115 20.17 -14.71 -4.71
CA LYS A 115 20.59 -13.68 -5.66
C LYS A 115 19.49 -13.29 -6.64
N GLU A 116 18.69 -14.26 -7.08
CA GLU A 116 17.54 -14.02 -7.95
C GLU A 116 16.47 -13.19 -7.24
N ALA A 117 16.14 -13.53 -5.97
CA ALA A 117 15.21 -12.75 -5.16
C ALA A 117 15.71 -11.33 -4.88
N GLN A 118 17.01 -11.13 -4.65
CA GLN A 118 17.61 -9.80 -4.52
C GLN A 118 17.44 -8.95 -5.79
N ILE A 119 17.65 -9.55 -6.97
CA ILE A 119 17.47 -8.86 -8.26
C ILE A 119 16.01 -8.44 -8.45
N ILE A 120 15.06 -9.33 -8.17
CA ILE A 120 13.63 -9.02 -8.27
C ILE A 120 13.22 -7.96 -7.23
N ALA A 121 13.72 -8.06 -5.99
CA ALA A 121 13.46 -7.06 -4.96
C ALA A 121 13.93 -5.66 -5.38
N ALA A 122 15.08 -5.55 -6.05
CA ALA A 122 15.60 -4.29 -6.58
C ALA A 122 14.75 -3.71 -7.72
N LYS A 123 14.21 -4.56 -8.61
CA LYS A 123 13.27 -4.14 -9.65
C LYS A 123 11.98 -3.57 -9.04
N LEU A 124 11.43 -4.26 -8.03
CA LEU A 124 10.26 -3.79 -7.30
C LEU A 124 10.52 -2.46 -6.57
N ASP A 125 11.70 -2.28 -5.98
CA ASP A 125 12.07 -1.00 -5.35
C ASP A 125 12.14 0.14 -6.37
N THR A 126 12.74 -0.11 -7.54
CA THR A 126 12.83 0.88 -8.62
C THR A 126 11.45 1.28 -9.13
N LEU A 127 10.56 0.31 -9.31
CA LEU A 127 9.19 0.55 -9.73
C LEU A 127 8.40 1.37 -8.70
N ARG A 128 8.54 1.01 -7.41
CA ARG A 128 7.95 1.73 -6.28
C ARG A 128 8.40 3.19 -6.22
N GLU A 129 9.67 3.45 -6.53
CA GLU A 129 10.25 4.79 -6.54
C GLU A 129 9.91 5.60 -7.78
N ASN A 130 9.52 4.97 -8.89
CA ASN A 130 9.18 5.65 -10.14
C ASN A 130 7.89 6.46 -9.96
N GLN A 131 7.98 7.80 -10.03
CA GLN A 131 6.84 8.70 -9.89
C GLN A 131 6.16 9.04 -11.22
N ASP A 132 6.74 8.62 -12.35
CA ASP A 132 6.30 8.96 -13.70
C ASP A 132 5.33 7.94 -14.29
N ILE A 133 4.94 6.93 -13.51
CA ILE A 133 3.93 5.94 -13.84
C ILE A 133 2.67 6.17 -13.02
N THR A 134 1.57 5.71 -13.59
CA THR A 134 0.28 5.61 -12.91
C THR A 134 0.25 4.42 -11.95
N PRO A 135 -0.67 4.41 -10.97
CA PRO A 135 -0.88 3.23 -10.14
C PRO A 135 -1.29 1.99 -10.95
N ALA A 136 -2.08 2.15 -12.02
CA ALA A 136 -2.44 1.01 -12.88
C ALA A 136 -1.22 0.38 -13.58
N GLU A 137 -0.33 1.20 -14.12
CA GLU A 137 0.91 0.75 -14.77
C GLU A 137 1.86 0.08 -13.77
N GLU A 138 1.97 0.60 -12.55
CA GLU A 138 2.75 -0.02 -11.48
C GLU A 138 2.26 -1.45 -11.20
N ILE A 139 0.94 -1.65 -11.08
CA ILE A 139 0.35 -2.97 -10.85
C ILE A 139 0.70 -3.93 -11.98
N GLN A 140 0.55 -3.49 -13.23
CA GLN A 140 0.87 -4.32 -14.40
C GLN A 140 2.34 -4.73 -14.42
N GLN A 141 3.24 -3.79 -14.15
CA GLN A 141 4.68 -4.07 -14.09
C GLN A 141 5.06 -5.00 -12.94
N VAL A 142 4.41 -4.89 -11.77
CA VAL A 142 4.59 -5.84 -10.66
C VAL A 142 4.17 -7.25 -11.08
N LEU A 143 2.99 -7.39 -11.72
CA LEU A 143 2.50 -8.69 -12.18
C LEU A 143 3.44 -9.32 -13.22
N GLU A 144 4.00 -8.51 -14.11
CA GLU A 144 4.95 -8.99 -15.12
C GLU A 144 6.29 -9.42 -14.50
N ILE A 145 6.77 -8.71 -13.48
CA ILE A 145 7.94 -9.13 -12.70
C ILE A 145 7.70 -10.51 -12.08
N PHE A 146 6.55 -10.73 -11.45
CA PHE A 146 6.25 -12.01 -10.79
C PHE A 146 5.95 -13.15 -11.75
N LYS A 147 5.34 -12.88 -12.92
CA LYS A 147 5.08 -13.90 -13.94
C LYS A 147 6.36 -14.63 -14.38
N ASN A 148 7.50 -13.93 -14.34
CA ASN A 148 8.80 -14.46 -14.75
C ASN A 148 9.64 -14.98 -13.57
N ALA A 149 9.15 -14.87 -12.35
CA ALA A 149 9.83 -15.34 -11.15
C ALA A 149 9.46 -16.80 -10.82
N SER A 150 10.40 -17.56 -10.29
CA SER A 150 10.08 -18.90 -9.75
C SER A 150 9.25 -18.79 -8.46
N GLU A 151 8.44 -19.82 -8.17
CA GLU A 151 7.63 -19.85 -6.93
C GLU A 151 8.52 -19.74 -5.69
N ALA A 152 9.70 -20.36 -5.69
CA ALA A 152 10.65 -20.27 -4.58
C ALA A 152 11.06 -18.81 -4.30
N VAL A 153 11.38 -18.05 -5.35
CA VAL A 153 11.72 -16.62 -5.22
C VAL A 153 10.53 -15.79 -4.75
N ILE A 154 9.32 -16.10 -5.22
CA ILE A 154 8.10 -15.44 -4.75
C ILE A 154 7.89 -15.68 -3.25
N GLN A 155 8.13 -16.90 -2.76
CA GLN A 155 8.03 -17.23 -1.33
C GLN A 155 9.07 -16.49 -0.49
N GLU A 156 10.31 -16.39 -0.98
CA GLU A 156 11.36 -15.58 -0.33
C GLU A 156 10.92 -14.12 -0.19
N LEU A 157 10.36 -13.51 -1.24
CA LEU A 157 9.88 -12.14 -1.21
C LEU A 157 8.68 -11.95 -0.28
N ARG A 158 7.73 -12.89 -0.26
CA ARG A 158 6.61 -12.87 0.70
C ARG A 158 7.07 -12.94 2.15
N SER A 159 8.16 -13.68 2.42
CA SER A 159 8.73 -13.75 3.77
C SER A 159 9.28 -12.41 4.25
N VAL A 160 9.70 -11.52 3.32
CA VAL A 160 10.08 -10.15 3.65
C VAL A 160 8.86 -9.39 4.15
N ASP A 161 7.75 -9.44 3.42
CA ASP A 161 6.52 -8.73 3.78
C ASP A 161 5.96 -9.23 5.12
N ALA A 162 6.01 -10.55 5.36
CA ALA A 162 5.59 -11.14 6.64
C ALA A 162 6.43 -10.64 7.83
N GLN A 163 7.74 -10.43 7.64
CA GLN A 163 8.63 -9.86 8.66
C GLN A 163 8.48 -8.35 8.84
N MET A 164 7.98 -7.66 7.80
CA MET A 164 7.74 -6.22 7.80
C MET A 164 6.34 -5.84 8.29
N ALA A 165 5.42 -6.80 8.40
CA ALA A 165 4.10 -6.58 8.95
C ALA A 165 4.21 -6.04 10.38
N PRO A 166 3.44 -5.00 10.76
CA PRO A 166 3.39 -4.57 12.15
C PRO A 166 3.01 -5.79 12.99
N MET A 167 3.81 -6.07 14.03
CA MET A 167 3.64 -7.22 14.95
C MET A 167 2.33 -7.10 15.77
N GLY A 168 1.19 -7.14 15.09
CA GLY A 168 -0.15 -7.09 15.67
C GLY A 168 -0.96 -8.35 15.41
N ASP A 169 -0.60 -9.17 14.41
CA ASP A 169 -1.29 -10.42 14.09
C ASP A 169 -0.30 -11.44 13.50
N THR A 170 0.53 -12.07 14.34
CA THR A 170 1.08 -13.39 14.01
C THR A 170 -0.06 -14.41 14.09
N GLN A 171 -1.00 -14.35 13.14
CA GLN A 171 -1.89 -15.46 12.91
C GLN A 171 -1.06 -16.68 12.52
N GLN A 172 -1.35 -17.77 13.23
CA GLN A 172 -0.62 -19.03 13.25
C GLN A 172 -0.29 -19.56 11.83
N PRO A 173 0.82 -20.30 11.68
CA PRO A 173 1.19 -20.90 10.41
C PRO A 173 0.03 -21.75 9.87
N TYR A 174 -0.38 -21.47 8.65
CA TYR A 174 -1.39 -22.22 7.91
C TYR A 174 -0.88 -23.66 7.68
N GLN A 175 -1.12 -24.54 8.65
CA GLN A 175 -0.85 -25.97 8.55
C GLN A 175 -1.86 -26.54 7.53
N ARG A 176 -1.45 -26.62 6.27
CA ARG A 176 -2.19 -27.30 5.21
C ARG A 176 -2.19 -28.80 5.53
N LYS A 177 -3.20 -29.28 6.27
CA LYS A 177 -3.41 -30.71 6.47
C LYS A 177 -3.78 -31.32 5.12
N VAL A 178 -2.83 -32.03 4.52
CA VAL A 178 -3.07 -32.95 3.42
C VAL A 178 -3.85 -34.13 4.01
N LYS A 179 -5.07 -34.37 3.51
CA LYS A 179 -5.78 -35.62 3.68
C LYS A 179 -5.75 -36.36 2.35
#